data_AF-A0A4Z0NAU8-F1
#
_entry.id   AF-A0A4Z0NAU8-F1
#
_cell.length_a   1.000
_cell.length_b   1.000
_cell.length_c   1.000
_cell.angle_alpha   90.00
_cell.angle_beta   90.00
_cell.angle_gamma   90.00
#
_symmetry.space_group_name_H-M   'P 1'
#
loop_
_entity.id
_entity.type
_entity.pdbx_description
1 polymer ?
#
loop_
_entity_poly.entity_id
_entity_poly.type
_entity_poly.pdbx_seq_one_letter_code
_entity_poly.pdbx_strand_id
1 'polypeptide(L)'
;MTLASPATTCARRRRRPDQGHTGCAASRRRDVRCARCRDPRTMKETAMTLLADKIAIITGAGADIGRCSARRMASEGASIVATDIDEGAALETALQITESGGTAIGLRHDVTDESRWIEVVNKTMRQLGGVADVVVFLASDRATYLTGAEFVIDGGAMNTIMI
;
A
#
# COMPACT_ATOMS: atom_id res chain seq x y z
N MET A 1 -25.41 16.95 -36.35
CA MET A 1 -26.41 15.88 -36.51
C MET A 1 -25.79 14.57 -36.06
N THR A 2 -26.13 14.18 -34.84
CA THR A 2 -25.83 12.91 -34.18
C THR A 2 -26.51 11.75 -34.90
N LEU A 3 -25.77 10.68 -35.16
CA LEU A 3 -26.33 9.34 -35.38
C LEU A 3 -25.72 8.38 -34.37
N ALA A 4 -26.54 8.03 -33.39
CA ALA A 4 -26.36 6.84 -32.56
C ALA A 4 -26.54 5.58 -33.40
N SER A 5 -25.85 4.50 -33.05
CA SER A 5 -26.15 3.13 -33.50
C SER A 5 -25.58 2.11 -32.49
N PRO A 6 -26.05 0.86 -32.43
CA PRO A 6 -27.15 0.39 -31.60
C PRO A 6 -26.69 -0.57 -30.49
N ALA A 7 -27.57 -0.87 -29.54
CA ALA A 7 -27.37 -1.95 -28.57
C ALA A 7 -27.26 -3.30 -29.28
N THR A 8 -26.21 -4.10 -29.01
CA THR A 8 -26.18 -5.52 -29.41
C THR A 8 -25.37 -6.36 -28.42
N THR A 9 -26.13 -7.00 -27.53
CA THR A 9 -26.11 -8.45 -27.25
C THR A 9 -24.84 -9.09 -26.67
N CYS A 10 -24.99 -9.55 -25.43
CA CYS A 10 -24.12 -10.48 -24.70
C CYS A 10 -23.58 -11.59 -25.63
N ALA A 11 -22.29 -11.52 -25.90
CA ALA A 11 -21.63 -12.35 -26.91
C ALA A 11 -21.68 -13.84 -26.54
N ARG A 12 -22.29 -14.59 -27.46
CA ARG A 12 -22.31 -16.03 -27.59
C ARG A 12 -20.91 -16.65 -27.39
N ARG A 13 -20.77 -17.56 -26.41
CA ARG A 13 -19.84 -18.70 -26.52
C ARG A 13 -20.52 -19.99 -26.04
N ARG A 14 -20.83 -20.82 -27.05
CA ARG A 14 -21.01 -22.28 -27.10
C ARG A 14 -21.69 -22.97 -25.91
N ARG A 15 -23.00 -23.23 -26.05
CA ARG A 15 -23.72 -24.26 -25.29
C ARG A 15 -23.31 -25.66 -25.78
N ARG A 16 -23.01 -26.60 -24.87
CA ARG A 16 -23.38 -28.01 -25.03
C ARG A 16 -24.80 -28.18 -24.47
N PRO A 17 -25.74 -28.87 -25.13
CA PRO A 17 -27.08 -29.08 -24.61
C PRO A 17 -27.13 -30.33 -23.70
N ASP A 18 -28.17 -30.41 -22.86
CA ASP A 18 -28.50 -31.51 -21.92
C ASP A 18 -27.60 -31.55 -20.66
N GLN A 19 -27.97 -31.05 -19.48
CA GLN A 19 -29.07 -31.48 -18.58
C GLN A 19 -29.56 -30.28 -17.74
N GLY A 20 -30.80 -30.37 -17.24
CA GLY A 20 -31.62 -29.24 -16.77
C GLY A 20 -31.05 -28.31 -15.68
N HIS A 21 -31.20 -27.01 -15.92
CA HIS A 21 -31.45 -26.06 -14.85
C HIS A 21 -32.62 -25.15 -15.24
N THR A 22 -33.74 -25.41 -14.59
CA THR A 22 -34.89 -24.51 -14.47
C THR A 22 -34.40 -23.12 -14.07
N GLY A 23 -35.05 -22.11 -14.63
CA GLY A 23 -34.58 -20.73 -14.62
C GLY A 23 -34.14 -20.21 -13.25
N CYS A 24 -33.12 -19.36 -13.24
CA CYS A 24 -32.84 -18.54 -12.06
C CYS A 24 -34.04 -17.61 -11.87
N ALA A 25 -34.97 -18.01 -11.01
CA ALA A 25 -36.18 -17.31 -10.63
C ALA A 25 -35.93 -16.00 -9.84
N ALA A 26 -34.73 -15.43 -9.92
CA ALA A 26 -34.36 -14.20 -9.20
C ALA A 26 -34.66 -12.91 -9.99
N SER A 27 -35.26 -12.98 -11.17
CA SER A 27 -35.49 -11.80 -12.03
C SER A 27 -36.79 -11.01 -11.76
N ARG A 28 -37.43 -11.14 -10.59
CA ARG A 28 -38.67 -10.37 -10.28
C ARG A 28 -38.64 -9.49 -9.03
N ARG A 29 -37.46 -9.16 -8.49
CA ARG A 29 -37.29 -8.00 -7.60
C ARG A 29 -35.99 -7.30 -7.98
N ARG A 30 -36.01 -5.97 -8.09
CA ARG A 30 -34.95 -5.16 -8.70
C ARG A 30 -33.60 -5.16 -7.97
N ASP A 31 -33.43 -5.90 -6.86
CA ASP A 31 -32.30 -5.67 -5.95
C ASP A 31 -31.45 -6.88 -5.57
N VAL A 32 -31.55 -8.03 -6.25
CA VAL A 32 -30.59 -9.13 -6.02
C VAL A 32 -30.03 -9.65 -7.34
N ARG A 33 -28.93 -9.03 -7.79
CA ARG A 33 -28.18 -9.52 -8.96
C ARG A 33 -27.50 -10.85 -8.60
N CYS A 34 -27.82 -11.88 -9.37
CA CYS A 34 -27.20 -13.19 -9.34
C CYS A 34 -25.67 -13.09 -9.38
N ALA A 35 -24.99 -13.74 -8.43
CA ALA A 35 -23.53 -13.76 -8.33
C ALA A 35 -22.82 -14.22 -9.63
N ARG A 36 -23.51 -14.97 -10.50
CA ARG A 36 -22.98 -15.42 -11.80
C ARG A 36 -22.99 -14.37 -12.92
N CYS A 37 -23.74 -13.28 -12.77
CA CYS A 37 -23.79 -12.19 -13.76
C CYS A 37 -22.94 -10.99 -13.34
N ARG A 38 -22.08 -11.14 -12.33
CA ARG A 38 -21.16 -10.09 -11.90
C ARG A 38 -20.20 -9.82 -13.06
N ASP A 39 -20.41 -8.71 -13.75
CA ASP A 39 -19.60 -8.32 -14.90
C ASP A 39 -18.16 -8.04 -14.42
N PRO A 40 -17.14 -8.83 -14.82
CA PRO A 40 -15.76 -8.56 -14.44
C PRO A 40 -15.25 -7.21 -14.98
N ARG A 41 -15.99 -6.55 -15.88
CA ARG A 41 -15.64 -5.24 -16.47
C ARG A 41 -16.17 -4.03 -15.68
N THR A 42 -16.72 -4.24 -14.49
CA THR A 42 -17.10 -3.14 -13.57
C THR A 42 -16.09 -2.87 -12.46
N MET A 43 -14.85 -3.35 -12.60
CA MET A 43 -13.70 -2.70 -11.96
C MET A 43 -13.22 -1.62 -12.93
N LYS A 44 -13.94 -0.49 -12.92
CA LYS A 44 -13.49 0.70 -13.62
C LYS A 44 -12.22 1.16 -12.90
N GLU A 45 -11.09 0.86 -13.53
CA GLU A 45 -9.72 1.29 -13.31
C GLU A 45 -9.67 2.79 -13.00
N THR A 46 -10.00 3.12 -11.76
CA THR A 46 -9.47 4.27 -11.06
C THR A 46 -8.47 3.62 -10.14
N ALA A 47 -7.18 3.71 -10.45
CA ALA A 47 -6.14 3.23 -9.55
C ALA A 47 -6.46 3.80 -8.17
N MET A 48 -6.93 2.95 -7.26
CA MET A 48 -7.15 3.34 -5.88
C MET A 48 -5.76 3.40 -5.29
N THR A 49 -5.11 4.54 -5.44
CA THR A 49 -3.83 4.87 -4.83
C THR A 49 -4.09 5.03 -3.33
N LEU A 50 -4.30 3.91 -2.62
CA LEU A 50 -4.72 3.88 -1.21
C LEU A 50 -3.76 4.64 -0.30
N LEU A 51 -2.51 4.76 -0.73
CA LEU A 51 -1.42 5.41 -0.01
C LEU A 51 -0.81 6.58 -0.78
N ALA A 52 -1.56 7.19 -1.71
CA ALA A 52 -1.11 8.42 -2.38
C ALA A 52 -0.68 9.46 -1.35
N ASP A 53 0.49 10.07 -1.59
CA ASP A 53 1.07 11.13 -0.78
C ASP A 53 1.34 10.75 0.69
N LYS A 54 1.35 9.44 0.99
CA LYS A 54 1.68 8.92 2.33
C LYS A 54 3.14 8.57 2.45
N ILE A 55 3.75 8.93 3.58
CA ILE A 55 5.12 8.56 3.91
C ILE A 55 5.09 7.34 4.83
N ALA A 56 5.77 6.25 4.44
CA ALA A 56 5.83 5.03 5.23
C ALA A 56 7.27 4.68 5.61
N ILE A 57 7.55 4.57 6.91
CA ILE A 57 8.81 4.03 7.43
C ILE A 57 8.64 2.54 7.67
N ILE A 58 9.51 1.73 7.08
CA ILE A 58 9.47 0.26 7.18
C ILE A 58 10.81 -0.21 7.73
N THR A 59 10.80 -0.71 8.96
CA THR A 59 11.98 -1.31 9.58
C THR A 59 12.13 -2.75 9.12
N GLY A 60 13.35 -3.24 8.94
CA GLY A 60 13.61 -4.59 8.41
C GLY A 60 13.22 -4.71 6.93
N ALA A 61 13.28 -3.61 6.18
CA ALA A 61 12.86 -3.57 4.78
C ALA A 61 13.86 -4.24 3.83
N GLY A 62 15.04 -4.65 4.31
CA GLY A 62 16.09 -5.24 3.49
C GLY A 62 15.78 -6.65 3.00
N ALA A 63 14.87 -7.38 3.64
CA ALA A 63 14.58 -8.77 3.30
C ALA A 63 13.08 -9.15 3.40
N ASP A 64 12.76 -10.32 2.86
CA ASP A 64 11.51 -11.06 3.06
C ASP A 64 10.24 -10.20 2.97
N ILE A 65 9.45 -10.19 4.06
CA ILE A 65 8.17 -9.50 4.19
C ILE A 65 8.37 -7.99 4.21
N GLY A 66 9.49 -7.49 4.74
CA GLY A 66 9.79 -6.06 4.76
C GLY A 66 9.96 -5.51 3.35
N ARG A 67 10.79 -6.17 2.55
CA ARG A 67 10.99 -5.81 1.13
C ARG A 67 9.69 -5.91 0.33
N CYS A 68 8.93 -7.00 0.53
CA CYS A 68 7.65 -7.19 -0.18
C CYS A 68 6.61 -6.13 0.21
N SER A 69 6.51 -5.82 1.51
CA SER A 69 5.62 -4.77 2.02
C SER A 69 6.00 -3.40 1.45
N ALA A 70 7.29 -3.06 1.46
CA ALA A 70 7.80 -1.81 0.90
C ALA A 70 7.42 -1.64 -0.57
N ARG A 71 7.67 -2.67 -1.38
CA ARG A 71 7.29 -2.65 -2.80
C ARG A 71 5.78 -2.57 -3.02
N ARG A 72 4.99 -3.28 -2.20
CA ARG A 72 3.53 -3.21 -2.31
C ARG A 72 3.01 -1.82 -1.95
N MET A 73 3.45 -1.25 -0.84
CA MET A 73 3.02 0.09 -0.42
C MET A 73 3.45 1.16 -1.42
N ALA A 74 4.65 1.05 -2.00
CA ALA A 74 5.09 1.93 -3.09
C ALA A 74 4.19 1.81 -4.33
N SER A 75 3.75 0.60 -4.69
CA SER A 75 2.82 0.41 -5.82
C SER A 75 1.44 1.03 -5.59
N GLU A 76 1.08 1.30 -4.34
CA GLU A 76 -0.15 2.01 -3.94
C GLU A 76 0.08 3.52 -3.78
N GLY A 77 1.27 4.04 -4.14
CA GLY A 77 1.62 5.45 -4.18
C GLY A 77 2.33 6.03 -2.95
N ALA A 78 2.72 5.18 -1.99
CA ALA A 78 3.45 5.65 -0.81
C ALA A 78 4.91 6.04 -1.14
N SER A 79 5.41 7.07 -0.48
CA SER A 79 6.84 7.34 -0.38
C SER A 79 7.45 6.51 0.73
N ILE A 80 8.45 5.69 0.42
CA ILE A 80 8.98 4.67 1.32
C ILE A 80 10.31 5.09 1.95
N VAL A 81 10.43 4.89 3.26
CA VAL A 81 11.70 4.91 3.98
C VAL A 81 12.01 3.47 4.37
N ALA A 82 12.85 2.81 3.57
CA ALA A 82 13.30 1.45 3.80
C ALA A 82 14.48 1.48 4.78
N THR A 83 14.30 0.89 5.96
CA THR A 83 15.37 0.82 6.96
C THR A 83 15.72 -0.61 7.32
N ASP A 84 17.01 -0.87 7.54
CA ASP A 84 17.52 -2.19 7.95
C ASP A 84 18.87 -2.06 8.65
N ILE A 85 19.26 -3.07 9.44
CA ILE A 85 20.61 -3.14 10.02
C ILE A 85 21.64 -3.27 8.90
N ASP A 86 21.31 -4.01 7.83
CA ASP A 86 22.09 -4.07 6.61
C ASP A 86 21.75 -2.90 5.68
N GLU A 87 22.63 -1.90 5.64
CA GLU A 87 22.48 -0.73 4.77
C GLU A 87 22.38 -1.10 3.28
N GLY A 88 23.14 -2.10 2.84
CA GLY A 88 23.14 -2.54 1.45
C GLY A 88 21.79 -3.11 1.04
N ALA A 89 21.18 -3.93 1.90
CA ALA A 89 19.86 -4.51 1.67
C ALA A 89 18.74 -3.44 1.65
N ALA A 90 18.83 -2.45 2.54
CA ALA A 90 17.89 -1.32 2.56
C ALA A 90 17.99 -0.46 1.30
N LEU A 91 19.22 -0.15 0.85
CA LEU A 91 19.49 0.59 -0.37
C LEU A 91 19.01 -0.15 -1.61
N GLU A 92 19.26 -1.46 -1.70
CA GLU A 92 18.78 -2.31 -2.80
C GLU A 92 17.25 -2.25 -2.92
N THR A 93 16.54 -2.31 -1.78
CA THR A 93 15.08 -2.22 -1.76
C THR A 93 14.59 -0.85 -2.24
N ALA A 94 15.23 0.23 -1.79
CA ALA A 94 14.91 1.57 -2.26
C ALA A 94 15.15 1.72 -3.78
N LEU A 95 16.26 1.19 -4.28
CA LEU A 95 16.57 1.17 -5.73
C LEU A 95 15.47 0.47 -6.51
N GLN A 96 15.08 -0.75 -6.10
CA GLN A 96 14.00 -1.50 -6.76
C GLN A 96 12.68 -0.73 -6.83
N ILE A 97 12.36 0.03 -5.78
CA ILE A 97 11.16 0.88 -5.74
C ILE A 97 11.29 2.05 -6.71
N THR A 98 12.44 2.75 -6.71
CA THR A 98 12.68 3.89 -7.60
C THR A 98 12.73 3.48 -9.07
N GLU A 99 13.31 2.33 -9.40
CA GLU A 99 13.30 1.76 -10.75
C GLU A 99 11.88 1.41 -11.23
N SER A 100 10.99 1.09 -10.29
CA SER A 100 9.57 0.85 -10.57
C SER A 100 8.74 2.14 -10.67
N GLY A 101 9.38 3.32 -10.58
CA GLY A 101 8.72 4.63 -10.66
C GLY A 101 8.14 5.15 -9.33
N GLY A 102 8.43 4.48 -8.22
CA GLY A 102 8.05 4.93 -6.87
C GLY A 102 9.08 5.88 -6.26
N THR A 103 8.79 6.38 -5.06
CA THR A 103 9.73 7.19 -4.27
C THR A 103 10.20 6.37 -3.07
N ALA A 104 11.52 6.20 -2.91
CA ALA A 104 12.06 5.50 -1.76
C ALA A 104 13.44 6.00 -1.35
N ILE A 105 13.74 5.91 -0.05
CA ILE A 105 15.05 6.19 0.54
C ILE A 105 15.48 4.97 1.37
N GLY A 106 16.73 4.53 1.22
CA GLY A 106 17.30 3.41 1.97
C GLY A 106 18.23 3.93 3.07
N LEU A 107 18.06 3.44 4.31
CA LEU A 107 18.83 3.88 5.46
C LEU A 107 19.27 2.70 6.34
N ARG A 108 20.52 2.76 6.82
CA ARG A 108 20.95 1.90 7.93
C ARG A 108 20.23 2.30 9.21
N HIS A 109 19.61 1.34 9.90
CA HIS A 109 18.87 1.57 11.13
C HIS A 109 18.84 0.29 11.98
N ASP A 110 19.46 0.35 13.15
CA ASP A 110 19.20 -0.59 14.23
C ASP A 110 18.07 -0.04 15.10
N VAL A 111 16.96 -0.77 15.18
CA VAL A 111 15.77 -0.35 15.94
C VAL A 111 15.99 -0.32 17.45
N THR A 112 17.07 -0.94 17.95
CA THR A 112 17.46 -0.94 19.36
C THR A 112 18.23 0.31 19.79
N ASP A 113 18.69 1.13 18.83
CA ASP A 113 19.40 2.39 19.06
C ASP A 113 18.46 3.58 18.86
N GLU A 114 18.10 4.24 19.97
CA GLU A 114 17.22 5.41 19.97
C GLU A 114 17.78 6.59 19.15
N SER A 115 19.09 6.79 19.15
CA SER A 115 19.70 7.90 18.40
C SER A 115 19.50 7.72 16.89
N ARG A 116 19.42 6.47 16.42
CA ARG A 116 19.15 6.16 15.01
C ARG A 116 17.73 6.51 14.60
N TRP A 117 16.75 6.40 15.49
CA TRP A 117 15.38 6.83 15.20
C TRP A 117 15.31 8.32 14.89
N ILE A 118 16.01 9.13 15.68
CA ILE A 118 16.10 10.58 15.47
C ILE A 118 16.74 10.89 14.11
N GLU A 119 17.80 10.17 13.72
CA GLU A 119 18.44 10.33 12.41
C GLU A 119 17.50 9.97 11.25
N VAL A 120 16.77 8.84 11.36
CA VAL A 120 15.82 8.38 10.34
C VAL A 120 14.72 9.41 10.15
N VAL A 121 14.04 9.80 11.23
CA VAL A 121 12.94 10.79 11.17
C VAL A 121 13.43 12.12 10.59
N ASN A 122 14.60 12.61 11.02
CA ASN A 122 15.19 13.83 10.48
C ASN A 122 15.51 13.72 8.98
N LYS A 123 16.00 12.57 8.51
CA LYS A 123 16.23 12.34 7.07
C LYS A 123 14.90 12.28 6.31
N THR A 124 13.90 11.62 6.86
CA THR A 124 12.55 11.55 6.28
C THR A 124 11.95 12.94 6.10
N MET A 125 11.98 13.79 7.14
CA MET A 125 11.49 15.16 7.06
C MET A 125 12.21 15.99 5.98
N ARG A 126 13.54 15.86 5.90
CA ARG A 126 14.34 16.61 4.91
C ARG A 126 14.10 16.16 3.47
N GLN A 127 13.90 14.86 3.24
CA GLN A 127 13.85 14.31 1.88
C GLN A 127 12.42 14.13 1.35
N LEU A 128 11.46 13.83 2.22
CA LEU A 128 10.07 13.55 1.85
C LEU A 128 9.09 14.62 2.34
N GLY A 129 9.55 15.62 3.11
CA GLY A 129 8.74 16.76 3.53
C GLY A 129 7.73 16.47 4.65
N GLY A 130 7.87 15.34 5.36
CA GLY A 130 6.99 14.95 6.47
C GLY A 130 7.65 13.93 7.40
N VAL A 131 6.98 13.58 8.51
CA VAL A 131 7.51 12.69 9.55
C VAL A 131 7.33 11.22 9.15
N ALA A 132 6.09 10.72 9.18
CA ALA A 132 5.62 9.47 8.62
C ALA A 132 4.11 9.40 8.87
N ASP A 133 3.33 8.94 7.90
CA ASP A 133 1.92 8.60 8.11
C ASP A 133 1.76 7.16 8.63
N VAL A 134 2.71 6.27 8.28
CA VAL A 134 2.68 4.85 8.64
C VAL A 134 4.07 4.41 9.07
N VAL A 135 4.15 3.69 10.19
CA VAL A 135 5.38 3.00 10.60
C VAL A 135 5.08 1.52 10.69
N VAL A 136 5.85 0.72 9.96
CA VAL A 136 5.73 -0.73 9.93
C VAL A 136 6.93 -1.34 10.66
N PHE A 137 6.64 -1.96 11.80
CA PHE A 137 7.63 -2.67 12.61
C PHE A 137 7.67 -4.13 12.20
N LEU A 138 8.61 -4.50 11.33
CA LEU A 138 8.89 -5.90 10.97
C LEU A 138 10.20 -6.35 11.62
N ALA A 139 10.33 -6.07 12.91
CA ALA A 139 11.52 -6.37 13.68
C ALA A 139 11.35 -7.71 14.43
N SER A 140 12.44 -8.49 14.52
CA SER A 140 12.43 -9.78 15.20
C SER A 140 12.27 -9.63 16.72
N ASP A 141 12.23 -10.77 17.43
CA ASP A 141 12.34 -10.91 18.89
C ASP A 141 13.43 -10.06 19.58
N ARG A 142 14.43 -9.57 18.83
CA ARG A 142 15.48 -8.67 19.32
C ARG A 142 15.07 -7.21 19.42
N ALA A 143 13.88 -6.83 18.95
CA ALA A 143 13.34 -5.48 19.06
C ALA A 143 12.78 -5.17 20.46
N THR A 144 13.55 -5.50 21.50
CA THR A 144 13.14 -5.41 22.92
C THR A 144 12.74 -3.98 23.32
N TYR A 145 13.23 -2.96 22.61
CA TYR A 145 12.90 -1.55 22.83
C TYR A 145 11.45 -1.20 22.48
N LEU A 146 10.80 -1.91 21.56
CA LEU A 146 9.42 -1.63 21.14
C LEU A 146 8.37 -2.22 22.11
N THR A 147 8.67 -3.37 22.70
CA THR A 147 7.84 -3.96 23.76
C THR A 147 8.07 -3.21 25.08
N GLY A 148 7.47 -2.04 25.23
CA GLY A 148 7.51 -1.25 26.47
C GLY A 148 7.87 0.23 26.31
N ALA A 149 8.25 0.69 25.11
CA ALA A 149 8.44 2.11 24.86
C ALA A 149 7.11 2.83 24.63
N GLU A 150 6.90 3.92 25.38
CA GLU A 150 5.82 4.87 25.15
C GLU A 150 6.38 6.01 24.29
N PHE A 151 5.97 6.07 23.03
CA PHE A 151 6.34 7.16 22.14
C PHE A 151 5.23 8.21 22.15
N VAL A 152 5.57 9.43 22.56
CA VAL A 152 4.69 10.58 22.38
C VAL A 152 4.67 10.94 20.90
N ILE A 153 3.65 10.48 20.18
CA ILE A 153 3.36 10.94 18.83
C ILE A 153 2.56 12.23 18.96
N ASP A 154 3.28 13.34 19.17
CA ASP A 154 2.75 14.67 18.89
C ASP A 154 2.53 14.71 17.36
N GLY A 155 1.27 14.91 16.94
CA GLY A 155 0.86 14.92 15.54
C GLY A 155 1.37 16.12 14.73
N GLY A 156 2.60 16.56 14.95
CA GLY A 156 3.20 17.71 14.27
C GLY A 156 2.70 19.07 14.79
N ALA A 157 2.17 19.12 16.01
CA ALA A 157 1.79 20.35 16.67
C ALA A 157 2.79 20.67 17.79
N MET A 158 4.06 20.87 17.42
CA MET A 158 4.91 21.80 18.15
C MET A 158 4.40 23.22 17.92
N ASN A 159 3.21 23.51 18.46
CA ASN A 159 2.80 24.86 18.71
C ASN A 159 3.77 25.37 19.77
N THR A 160 4.75 26.13 19.32
CA THR A 160 5.53 27.02 20.16
C THR A 160 4.56 27.94 20.88
N ILE A 161 4.13 27.54 22.07
CA ILE A 161 3.53 28.42 23.07
C ILE A 161 4.50 28.45 24.25
N MET A 162 5.36 29.46 24.15
CA MET A 162 6.00 30.29 25.17
C MET A 162 6.17 29.74 26.59
N ILE A 163 7.43 29.72 27.02
CA ILE A 163 7.92 30.59 28.11
C ILE A 163 9.18 31.30 27.61
#